data_AF-A0A9D1SZ54-F1
#
_entry.id   AF-A0A9D1SZ54-F1
#
_cell.length_a   1.000
_cell.length_b   1.000
_cell.length_c   1.000
_cell.angle_alpha   90.00
_cell.angle_beta   90.00
_cell.angle_gamma   90.00
#
_symmetry.space_group_name_H-M   'P 1'
#
loop_
_entity.id
_entity.type
_entity.pdbx_description
1 polymer ?
#
loop_
_entity_poly.entity_id
_entity_poly.type
_entity_poly.pdbx_seq_one_letter_code
_entity_poly.pdbx_strand_id
1 'polypeptide(L)'
;MRTFFKALSKLFRLFLIFIIALIWCRYFIEDLTISLVVTAFITLLVDALISLIFYNKNKKLNLKNSELEKADNYCNKFIFSNKAYTVNFFYNLASKRHKAKKYANYIYLHENKVLLYPYYKFEEFNTEDLILTYNSAKKLNANKLVICVNKINANVLKIKDKLDIKIIILDKYQTYEKLFKEYNYFPQEFIIKTSKNSFKSLVEYSLNKKRTKGYFIASIILLFSSFIVKYNIYYLIFSSILLILSLFSFINPKFNKKIEDNILD
;
A
#
# COMPACT_ATOMS: atom_id res chain seq x y z
N MET A 1 11.16 -14.49 11.36
CA MET A 1 10.25 -14.83 10.23
C MET A 1 10.42 -13.92 9.00
N ARG A 2 10.43 -12.58 9.14
CA ARG A 2 10.53 -11.64 7.99
C ARG A 2 11.90 -11.61 7.27
N THR A 3 12.99 -11.84 8.00
CA THR A 3 14.34 -12.02 7.44
C THR A 3 14.45 -13.30 6.60
N PHE A 4 13.84 -14.38 7.10
CA PHE A 4 13.75 -15.67 6.40
C PHE A 4 13.00 -15.55 5.07
N PHE A 5 11.83 -14.91 5.04
CA PHE A 5 11.09 -14.68 3.78
C PHE A 5 11.85 -13.84 2.76
N LYS A 6 12.66 -12.87 3.20
CA LYS A 6 13.54 -12.08 2.31
C LYS A 6 14.72 -12.89 1.78
N ALA A 7 15.30 -13.76 2.60
CA ALA A 7 16.35 -14.66 2.16
C ALA A 7 15.82 -15.68 1.14
N LEU A 8 14.63 -16.24 1.40
CA LEU A 8 13.96 -17.17 0.50
C LEU A 8 13.62 -16.53 -0.84
N SER A 9 13.09 -15.29 -0.85
CA SER A 9 12.79 -14.60 -2.11
C SER A 9 14.04 -14.23 -2.91
N LYS A 10 15.16 -13.89 -2.25
CA LYS A 10 16.47 -13.69 -2.90
C LYS A 10 17.00 -14.98 -3.51
N LEU A 11 16.95 -16.09 -2.78
CA LEU A 11 17.36 -17.41 -3.27
C LEU A 11 16.52 -17.83 -4.47
N PHE A 12 15.20 -17.65 -4.40
CA PHE A 12 14.30 -17.96 -5.50
C PHE A 12 14.59 -17.11 -6.75
N ARG A 13 14.89 -15.82 -6.58
CA ARG A 13 15.31 -14.94 -7.67
C ARG A 13 16.60 -15.41 -8.33
N LEU A 14 17.64 -15.71 -7.53
CA LEU A 14 18.92 -16.21 -8.04
C LEU A 14 18.74 -17.54 -8.78
N PHE A 15 17.90 -18.44 -8.25
CA PHE A 15 17.59 -19.73 -8.88
C PHE A 15 16.91 -19.56 -10.25
N LEU A 16 15.97 -18.63 -10.38
CA LEU A 16 15.32 -18.34 -11.67
C LEU A 16 16.30 -17.79 -12.69
N ILE A 17 17.13 -16.82 -12.31
CA ILE A 17 18.17 -16.25 -13.19
C ILE A 17 19.14 -17.35 -13.61
N PHE A 18 19.54 -18.21 -12.67
CA PHE A 18 20.43 -19.34 -12.91
C PHE A 18 19.86 -20.33 -13.91
N ILE A 19 18.59 -20.76 -13.77
CA ILE A 19 17.97 -21.69 -14.74
C ILE A 19 17.92 -21.07 -16.13
N ILE A 20 17.53 -19.80 -16.23
CA ILE A 20 17.44 -19.10 -17.53
C ILE A 20 18.83 -19.03 -18.16
N ALA A 21 19.85 -18.59 -17.41
CA ALA A 21 21.22 -18.53 -17.89
C ALA A 21 21.76 -19.92 -18.25
N LEU A 22 21.42 -20.97 -17.49
CA LEU A 22 21.87 -22.34 -17.74
C LEU A 22 21.33 -22.89 -19.05
N ILE A 23 20.05 -22.63 -19.37
CA ILE A 23 19.45 -23.07 -20.64
C ILE A 23 20.23 -22.50 -21.83
N TRP A 24 20.56 -21.21 -21.78
CA TRP A 24 21.32 -20.54 -22.84
C TRP A 24 22.80 -20.97 -22.84
N CYS A 25 23.46 -21.04 -21.69
CA CYS A 25 24.85 -21.50 -21.60
C CYS A 25 25.02 -22.96 -22.02
N ARG A 26 24.04 -23.83 -21.74
CA ARG A 26 24.06 -25.24 -22.15
C ARG A 26 23.87 -25.39 -23.65
N TYR A 27 23.16 -24.46 -24.30
CA TYR A 27 23.00 -24.44 -25.75
C TYR A 27 24.32 -24.13 -26.47
N PHE A 28 25.14 -23.23 -25.93
CA PHE A 28 26.40 -22.80 -26.57
C PHE A 28 27.65 -23.56 -26.09
N ILE A 29 27.59 -24.21 -24.93
CA ILE A 29 28.76 -24.86 -24.30
C ILE A 29 28.44 -26.34 -24.04
N GLU A 30 29.14 -27.22 -24.75
CA GLU A 30 28.96 -28.68 -24.66
C GLU A 30 29.54 -29.27 -23.36
N ASP A 31 30.58 -28.65 -22.81
CA ASP A 31 31.15 -29.04 -21.52
C ASP A 31 30.26 -28.56 -20.36
N LEU A 32 29.78 -29.52 -19.58
CA LEU A 32 28.86 -29.28 -18.46
C LEU A 32 29.52 -28.46 -17.35
N THR A 33 30.81 -28.68 -17.08
CA THR A 33 31.55 -27.99 -16.03
C THR A 33 31.78 -26.53 -16.40
N ILE A 34 32.17 -26.26 -17.64
CA ILE A 34 32.36 -24.89 -18.15
C ILE A 34 31.00 -24.16 -18.20
N SER A 35 29.95 -24.84 -18.66
CA SER A 35 28.60 -24.28 -18.71
C SER A 35 28.09 -23.84 -17.33
N LEU A 36 28.32 -24.64 -16.29
CA LEU A 36 27.92 -24.29 -14.91
C LEU A 36 28.68 -23.07 -14.37
N VAL A 37 30.00 -23.00 -14.58
CA VAL A 37 30.82 -21.88 -14.11
C VAL A 37 30.42 -20.57 -14.80
N VAL A 38 30.24 -20.60 -16.12
CA VAL A 38 29.81 -19.43 -16.90
C VAL A 38 28.40 -18.98 -16.50
N THR A 39 27.48 -19.92 -16.27
CA THR A 39 26.13 -19.64 -15.80
C THR A 39 26.13 -18.96 -14.43
N ALA A 40 26.96 -19.44 -13.49
CA ALA A 40 27.07 -18.83 -12.17
C ALA A 40 27.58 -17.39 -12.26
N PHE A 41 28.55 -17.12 -13.13
CA PHE A 41 29.08 -15.78 -13.35
C PHE A 41 28.04 -14.82 -13.96
N ILE A 42 27.32 -15.27 -15.00
CA ILE A 42 26.23 -14.49 -15.62
C ILE A 42 25.13 -14.20 -14.60
N THR A 43 24.78 -15.18 -13.76
CA THR A 43 23.75 -15.01 -12.72
C THR A 43 24.13 -13.91 -11.74
N LEU A 44 25.38 -13.87 -11.28
CA LEU A 44 25.87 -12.83 -10.38
C LEU A 44 25.87 -11.44 -11.05
N LEU A 45 26.29 -11.35 -12.31
CA LEU A 45 26.28 -10.09 -13.07
C LEU A 45 24.86 -9.54 -13.24
N VAL A 46 23.91 -10.40 -13.62
CA VAL A 46 22.50 -10.00 -13.80
C VAL A 46 21.88 -9.57 -12.47
N ASP A 47 22.12 -10.30 -11.38
CA ASP A 47 21.61 -9.91 -10.05
C ASP A 47 22.21 -8.58 -9.55
N ALA A 48 23.50 -8.33 -9.84
CA ALA A 48 24.17 -7.07 -9.51
C ALA A 48 23.56 -5.89 -10.30
N LEU A 49 23.33 -6.06 -11.62
CA LEU A 49 22.70 -5.03 -12.46
C LEU A 49 21.27 -4.72 -12.01
N ILE A 50 20.47 -5.75 -11.73
CA ILE A 50 19.12 -5.60 -11.17
C ILE A 50 19.23 -4.82 -9.85
N SER A 51 20.11 -5.24 -8.94
CA SER A 51 20.27 -4.57 -7.66
C SER A 51 20.66 -3.10 -7.80
N LEU A 52 21.56 -2.73 -8.72
CA LEU A 52 21.94 -1.35 -8.98
C LEU A 52 20.78 -0.50 -9.53
N ILE A 53 20.03 -1.01 -10.52
CA ILE A 53 18.89 -0.31 -11.13
C ILE A 53 17.77 -0.08 -10.10
N PHE A 54 17.48 -1.07 -9.26
CA PHE A 54 16.44 -0.97 -8.24
C PHE A 54 16.90 -0.26 -6.96
N TYR A 55 18.21 -0.20 -6.67
CA TYR A 55 18.74 0.58 -5.55
C TYR A 55 18.52 2.08 -5.77
N ASN A 56 18.79 2.58 -6.97
CA ASN A 56 18.59 4.01 -7.30
C ASN A 56 17.12 4.43 -7.30
N LYS A 57 16.17 3.53 -7.62
CA LYS A 57 14.73 3.82 -7.54
C LYS A 57 14.20 3.87 -6.10
N ASN A 58 14.94 3.31 -5.13
CA ASN A 58 14.55 3.30 -3.71
C ASN A 58 15.07 4.51 -2.91
N LYS A 59 15.64 5.53 -3.57
CA LYS A 59 15.90 6.85 -2.95
C LYS A 59 14.63 7.66 -2.70
N LYS A 60 13.46 6.99 -2.63
CA LYS A 60 12.19 7.56 -2.17
C LYS A 60 12.10 7.31 -0.67
N LEU A 61 12.46 8.33 0.12
CA LEU A 61 12.29 8.43 1.57
C LEU A 61 12.90 7.24 2.34
N ASN A 62 13.98 7.46 3.09
CA ASN A 62 14.61 6.44 3.96
C ASN A 62 13.74 6.15 5.22
N LEU A 63 12.43 5.95 5.03
CA LEU A 63 11.50 5.62 6.09
C LEU A 63 11.56 4.12 6.35
N LYS A 64 11.73 3.74 7.61
CA LYS A 64 11.60 2.33 8.03
C LYS A 64 10.15 1.89 7.81
N ASN A 65 9.90 0.60 7.59
CA ASN A 65 8.53 0.10 7.42
C ASN A 65 7.59 0.46 8.58
N SER A 66 8.11 0.49 9.81
CA SER A 66 7.35 0.95 10.99
C SER A 66 6.95 2.42 10.92
N GLU A 67 7.77 3.25 10.26
CA GLU A 67 7.51 4.68 10.08
C GLU A 67 6.50 4.92 8.96
N LEU A 68 6.52 4.10 7.90
CA LEU A 68 5.48 4.10 6.87
C LEU A 68 4.11 3.76 7.49
N GLU A 69 4.05 2.73 8.32
CA GLU A 69 2.83 2.36 9.06
C GLU A 69 2.35 3.50 9.99
N LYS A 70 3.27 4.18 10.68
CA LYS A 70 2.93 5.36 11.50
C LYS A 70 2.41 6.52 10.66
N ALA A 71 3.06 6.84 9.55
CA ALA A 71 2.63 7.89 8.63
C ALA A 71 1.21 7.61 8.10
N ASP A 72 0.91 6.36 7.75
CA ASP A 72 -0.41 5.91 7.32
C ASP A 72 -1.45 6.07 8.45
N ASN A 73 -1.14 5.61 9.66
CA ASN A 73 -2.04 5.73 10.81
C ASN A 73 -2.33 7.20 11.17
N TYR A 74 -1.31 8.06 11.16
CA TYR A 74 -1.46 9.49 11.43
C TYR A 74 -2.28 10.19 10.35
N CYS A 75 -2.01 9.91 9.08
CA CYS A 75 -2.81 10.42 7.96
C CYS A 75 -4.27 10.00 8.11
N ASN A 76 -4.53 8.72 8.38
CA ASN A 76 -5.89 8.24 8.57
C ASN A 76 -6.57 8.90 9.77
N LYS A 77 -5.86 9.13 10.88
CA LYS A 77 -6.40 9.88 12.02
C LYS A 77 -6.89 11.25 11.60
N PHE A 78 -6.15 11.99 10.78
CA PHE A 78 -6.60 13.30 10.28
C PHE A 78 -7.79 13.21 9.35
N ILE A 79 -7.88 12.16 8.52
CA ILE A 79 -9.02 11.93 7.63
C ILE A 79 -10.30 11.64 8.43
N PHE A 80 -10.21 10.81 9.48
CA PHE A 80 -11.35 10.43 10.32
C PHE A 80 -11.66 11.43 11.46
N SER A 81 -10.80 12.42 11.70
CA SER A 81 -11.04 13.44 12.72
C SER A 81 -11.77 14.64 12.15
N ASN A 82 -12.35 15.45 13.04
CA ASN A 82 -12.89 16.74 12.65
C ASN A 82 -11.77 17.64 12.09
N LYS A 83 -12.07 18.41 11.02
CA LYS A 83 -11.17 19.41 10.43
C LYS A 83 -10.57 20.35 11.48
N ALA A 84 -11.35 20.75 12.48
CA ALA A 84 -10.88 21.62 13.57
C ALA A 84 -9.73 20.99 14.37
N TYR A 85 -9.77 19.67 14.61
CA TYR A 85 -8.70 18.93 15.29
C TYR A 85 -7.42 18.93 14.45
N THR A 86 -7.54 18.63 13.16
CA THR A 86 -6.41 18.60 12.23
C THR A 86 -5.73 19.98 12.15
N VAL A 87 -6.51 21.05 11.95
CA VAL A 87 -5.96 22.41 11.90
C VAL A 87 -5.34 22.82 13.23
N ASN A 88 -5.93 22.45 14.37
CA ASN A 88 -5.34 22.67 15.70
C ASN A 88 -3.99 21.96 15.85
N PHE A 89 -3.88 20.72 15.38
CA PHE A 89 -2.64 19.98 15.45
C PHE A 89 -1.52 20.67 14.65
N PHE A 90 -1.79 21.06 13.40
CA PHE A 90 -0.81 21.74 12.56
C PHE A 90 -0.48 23.15 13.05
N TYR A 91 -1.45 23.85 13.68
CA TYR A 91 -1.19 25.12 14.36
C TYR A 91 -0.21 24.93 15.52
N ASN A 92 -0.47 23.97 16.42
CA ASN A 92 0.42 23.69 17.55
C ASN A 92 1.82 23.25 17.09
N LEU A 93 1.90 22.46 16.00
CA LEU A 93 3.18 22.08 15.39
C LEU A 93 3.95 23.30 14.89
N ALA A 94 3.29 24.19 14.14
CA ALA A 94 3.93 25.37 13.56
C ALA A 94 4.33 26.40 14.63
N SER A 95 3.49 26.60 15.63
CA SER A 95 3.70 27.53 16.75
C SER A 95 4.90 27.18 17.63
N LYS A 96 5.46 25.96 17.53
CA LYS A 96 6.70 25.60 18.23
C LYS A 96 7.91 26.41 17.79
N ARG A 97 7.95 26.85 16.54
CA ARG A 97 9.13 27.54 15.96
C ARG A 97 8.81 28.84 15.23
N HIS A 98 7.55 29.10 14.90
CA HIS A 98 7.14 30.24 14.08
C HIS A 98 5.94 30.95 14.70
N LYS A 99 5.82 32.26 14.45
CA LYS A 99 4.58 32.99 14.78
C LYS A 99 3.47 32.62 13.81
N ALA A 100 2.63 31.69 14.22
CA ALA A 100 1.51 31.18 13.45
C ALA A 100 0.19 31.85 13.84
N LYS A 101 -0.70 32.06 12.86
CA LYS A 101 -2.09 32.45 13.05
C LYS A 101 -3.00 31.37 12.50
N LYS A 102 -3.98 30.95 13.30
CA LYS A 102 -4.94 29.92 12.95
C LYS A 102 -6.14 30.51 12.22
N TYR A 103 -6.55 29.88 11.12
CA TYR A 103 -7.82 30.09 10.44
C TYR A 103 -8.65 28.81 10.46
N ALA A 104 -9.88 28.84 9.94
CA ALA A 104 -10.77 27.66 9.98
C ALA A 104 -10.20 26.43 9.26
N ASN A 105 -9.54 26.63 8.11
CA ASN A 105 -9.08 25.56 7.22
C ASN A 105 -7.56 25.52 7.02
N TYR A 106 -6.81 26.51 7.52
CA TYR A 106 -5.38 26.65 7.26
C TYR A 106 -4.68 27.44 8.36
N ILE A 107 -3.35 27.43 8.30
CA ILE A 107 -2.46 28.13 9.23
C ILE A 107 -1.60 29.10 8.40
N TYR A 108 -1.48 30.34 8.87
CA TYR A 108 -0.63 31.35 8.24
C TYR A 108 0.57 31.67 9.12
N LEU A 109 1.78 31.62 8.56
CA LEU A 109 3.03 31.95 9.24
C LEU A 109 3.47 33.35 8.80
N HIS A 110 3.33 34.33 9.70
CA HIS A 110 3.51 35.75 9.37
C HIS A 110 4.95 36.07 8.96
N GLU A 111 5.95 35.53 9.67
CA GLU A 111 7.37 35.84 9.48
C GLU A 111 7.87 35.44 8.09
N ASN A 112 7.40 34.29 7.59
CA ASN A 112 7.86 33.71 6.33
C ASN A 112 6.84 33.87 5.18
N LYS A 113 5.69 34.53 5.43
CA LYS A 113 4.54 34.62 4.52
C LYS A 113 4.16 33.26 3.91
N VAL A 114 4.12 32.23 4.75
CA VAL A 114 3.81 30.85 4.32
C VAL A 114 2.40 30.48 4.75
N LEU A 115 1.59 29.99 3.83
CA LEU A 115 0.30 29.38 4.13
C LEU A 115 0.46 27.86 4.18
N LEU A 116 0.13 27.26 5.32
CA LEU A 116 0.11 25.82 5.54
C LEU A 116 -1.34 25.32 5.51
N TYR A 117 -1.66 24.47 4.55
CA TYR A 117 -3.00 23.95 4.31
C TYR A 117 -3.04 22.44 4.53
N PRO A 118 -3.53 21.94 5.68
CA PRO A 118 -3.70 20.52 5.92
C PRO A 118 -5.00 20.02 5.25
N TYR A 119 -4.88 19.43 4.07
CA TYR A 119 -5.99 18.85 3.31
C TYR A 119 -5.99 17.32 3.48
N TYR A 120 -6.71 16.83 4.47
CA TYR A 120 -6.86 15.38 4.70
C TYR A 120 -8.28 14.93 4.38
N LYS A 121 -8.45 14.38 3.17
CA LYS A 121 -9.66 13.69 2.72
C LYS A 121 -9.30 12.31 2.12
N PHE A 122 -10.31 11.48 1.89
CA PHE A 122 -10.16 10.21 1.17
C PHE A 122 -9.86 10.42 -0.31
N GLU A 123 -10.50 11.42 -0.90
CA GLU A 123 -10.33 11.80 -2.29
C GLU A 123 -8.92 12.33 -2.56
N GLU A 124 -8.47 12.17 -3.80
CA GLU A 124 -7.22 12.74 -4.25
C GLU A 124 -7.34 14.26 -4.37
N PHE A 125 -6.30 14.97 -3.97
CA PHE A 125 -6.26 16.42 -4.14
C PHE A 125 -6.26 16.78 -5.62
N ASN A 126 -7.30 17.49 -6.06
CA ASN A 126 -7.58 17.78 -7.46
C ASN A 126 -7.23 19.23 -7.84
N THR A 127 -7.45 19.60 -9.10
CA THR A 127 -7.13 20.93 -9.62
C THR A 127 -8.04 22.03 -9.06
N GLU A 128 -9.30 21.71 -8.77
CA GLU A 128 -10.26 22.65 -8.18
C GLU A 128 -9.85 23.03 -6.75
N ASP A 129 -9.47 22.03 -5.95
CA ASP A 129 -8.93 22.22 -4.62
C ASP A 129 -7.63 23.04 -4.65
N LEU A 130 -6.76 22.83 -5.66
CA LEU A 130 -5.57 23.66 -5.86
C LEU A 130 -5.93 25.12 -6.08
N ILE A 131 -6.93 25.42 -6.91
CA ILE A 131 -7.36 26.80 -7.18
C ILE A 131 -7.95 27.45 -5.91
N LEU A 132 -8.78 26.71 -5.16
CA LEU A 132 -9.37 27.21 -3.90
C LEU A 132 -8.31 27.53 -2.84
N THR A 133 -7.33 26.63 -2.70
CA THR A 133 -6.20 26.82 -1.77
C THR A 133 -5.28 27.95 -2.22
N TYR A 134 -5.01 28.06 -3.52
CA TYR A 134 -4.23 29.15 -4.11
C TYR A 134 -4.89 30.52 -3.93
N ASN A 135 -6.20 30.63 -4.17
CA ASN A 135 -6.95 31.87 -3.94
C ASN A 135 -6.89 32.31 -2.47
N SER A 136 -6.92 31.34 -1.54
CA SER A 136 -6.75 31.62 -0.11
C SER A 136 -5.35 32.15 0.21
N ALA A 137 -4.30 31.63 -0.46
CA ALA A 137 -2.93 32.13 -0.33
C ALA A 137 -2.76 33.54 -0.91
N LYS A 138 -3.35 33.82 -2.09
CA LYS A 138 -3.34 35.15 -2.70
C LYS A 138 -4.02 36.20 -1.81
N LYS A 139 -5.19 35.88 -1.21
CA LYS A 139 -5.89 36.79 -0.29
C LYS A 139 -5.04 37.25 0.91
N LEU A 140 -4.09 36.41 1.34
CA LEU A 140 -3.19 36.72 2.46
C LEU A 140 -1.82 37.23 2.03
N ASN A 141 -1.61 37.47 0.72
CA ASN A 141 -0.33 37.85 0.14
C ASN A 141 0.81 36.89 0.57
N ALA A 142 0.52 35.59 0.60
CA ALA A 142 1.49 34.57 0.94
C ALA A 142 2.46 34.33 -0.23
N ASN A 143 3.76 34.28 0.06
CA ASN A 143 4.79 34.01 -0.95
C ASN A 143 4.92 32.50 -1.25
N LYS A 144 4.43 31.66 -0.32
CA LYS A 144 4.60 30.21 -0.38
C LYS A 144 3.37 29.51 0.18
N LEU A 145 2.94 28.46 -0.53
CA LEU A 145 1.81 27.61 -0.13
C LEU A 145 2.32 26.18 0.10
N VAL A 146 2.16 25.67 1.30
CA VAL A 146 2.49 24.28 1.67
C VAL A 146 1.19 23.52 1.90
N ILE A 147 0.92 22.49 1.09
CA ILE A 147 -0.31 21.70 1.15
C ILE A 147 0.05 20.29 1.61
N CYS A 148 -0.50 19.84 2.73
CA CYS A 148 -0.31 18.47 3.23
C CYS A 148 -1.51 17.62 2.82
N VAL A 149 -1.28 16.51 2.12
CA VAL A 149 -2.33 15.70 1.51
C VAL A 149 -2.11 14.20 1.71
N ASN A 150 -3.19 13.43 1.67
CA ASN A 150 -3.14 11.97 1.65
C ASN A 150 -2.62 11.44 0.29
N LYS A 151 -3.26 11.87 -0.79
CA LYS A 151 -2.96 11.48 -2.18
C LYS A 151 -3.04 12.69 -3.11
N ILE A 152 -2.22 12.68 -4.16
CA ILE A 152 -2.07 13.78 -5.12
C ILE A 152 -2.45 13.28 -6.51
N ASN A 153 -3.29 14.03 -7.21
CA ASN A 153 -3.54 13.80 -8.62
C ASN A 153 -2.37 14.31 -9.48
N ALA A 154 -1.97 13.54 -10.50
CA ALA A 154 -0.85 13.87 -11.38
C ALA A 154 -1.01 15.21 -12.13
N ASN A 155 -2.25 15.63 -12.42
CA ASN A 155 -2.52 16.89 -13.11
C ASN A 155 -2.15 18.12 -12.25
N VAL A 156 -2.36 18.03 -10.94
CA VAL A 156 -2.00 19.10 -9.99
C VAL A 156 -0.50 19.37 -10.00
N LEU A 157 0.31 18.31 -10.09
CA LEU A 157 1.76 18.42 -10.15
C LEU A 157 2.26 19.16 -11.40
N LYS A 158 1.53 19.09 -12.51
CA LYS A 158 1.86 19.81 -13.76
C LYS A 158 1.46 21.29 -13.70
N ILE A 159 0.39 21.60 -12.97
CA ILE A 159 -0.20 22.94 -12.94
C ILE A 159 0.46 23.82 -11.87
N LYS A 160 0.88 23.24 -10.74
CA LYS A 160 1.42 24.00 -9.60
C LYS A 160 2.60 24.92 -9.97
N ASP A 161 3.44 24.52 -10.93
CA ASP A 161 4.66 25.24 -11.30
C ASP A 161 4.37 26.42 -12.23
N LYS A 162 3.14 26.54 -12.76
CA LYS A 162 2.69 27.67 -13.60
C LYS A 162 2.13 28.83 -12.79
N LEU A 163 2.02 28.70 -11.48
CA LEU A 163 1.38 29.69 -10.61
C LEU A 163 2.44 30.61 -9.98
N ASP A 164 2.06 31.86 -9.72
CA ASP A 164 2.97 32.93 -9.26
C ASP A 164 3.55 32.67 -7.85
N ILE A 165 2.87 31.85 -7.06
CA ILE A 165 3.23 31.52 -5.67
C ILE A 165 3.98 30.19 -5.66
N LYS A 166 5.03 30.08 -4.84
CA LYS A 166 5.75 28.80 -4.69
C LYS A 166 4.88 27.77 -3.97
N ILE A 167 4.39 26.77 -4.70
CA ILE A 167 3.52 25.71 -4.16
C ILE A 167 4.32 24.44 -3.88
N ILE A 168 4.30 23.99 -2.63
CA ILE A 168 4.88 22.72 -2.19
C ILE A 168 3.74 21.82 -1.72
N ILE A 169 3.57 20.69 -2.39
CA ILE A 169 2.59 19.68 -2.02
C ILE A 169 3.34 18.52 -1.39
N LEU A 170 2.98 18.17 -0.16
CA LEU A 170 3.57 17.10 0.62
C LEU A 170 2.57 15.95 0.71
N ASP A 171 2.96 14.78 0.20
CA ASP A 171 2.20 13.56 0.46
C ASP A 171 2.29 13.15 1.95
N LYS A 172 1.54 12.12 2.34
CA LYS A 172 1.52 11.62 3.73
C LYS A 172 2.90 11.22 4.26
N TYR A 173 3.78 10.69 3.43
CA TYR A 173 5.11 10.24 3.83
C TYR A 173 6.09 11.40 3.94
N GLN A 174 6.03 12.35 3.00
CA GLN A 174 6.80 13.60 3.02
C GLN A 174 6.37 14.51 4.17
N THR A 175 5.07 14.55 4.49
CA THR A 175 4.55 15.28 5.65
C THR A 175 5.10 14.69 6.95
N TYR A 176 5.11 13.36 7.06
CA TYR A 176 5.71 12.68 8.20
C TYR A 176 7.20 12.99 8.36
N GLU A 177 7.97 12.90 7.28
CA GLU A 177 9.42 13.13 7.31
C GLU A 177 9.78 14.61 7.55
N LYS A 178 9.18 15.54 6.80
CA LYS A 178 9.55 16.97 6.80
C LYS A 178 8.85 17.82 7.85
N LEU A 179 7.72 17.36 8.41
CA LEU A 179 7.01 18.11 9.45
C LEU A 179 7.04 17.35 10.78
N PHE A 180 6.53 16.12 10.83
CA PHE A 180 6.34 15.46 12.13
C PHE A 180 7.67 15.08 12.79
N LYS A 181 8.60 14.49 12.03
CA LYS A 181 9.95 14.18 12.55
C LYS A 181 10.74 15.45 12.86
N GLU A 182 10.77 16.41 11.93
CA GLU A 182 11.59 17.62 12.07
C GLU A 182 11.20 18.48 13.28
N TYR A 183 9.91 18.55 13.60
CA TYR A 183 9.37 19.29 14.74
C TYR A 183 9.20 18.43 16.00
N ASN A 184 9.57 17.14 15.93
CA ASN A 184 9.36 16.13 16.96
C ASN A 184 7.96 16.26 17.60
N TYR A 185 6.93 16.29 16.76
CA TYR A 185 5.54 16.49 17.18
C TYR A 185 4.64 15.56 16.38
N PHE A 186 4.01 14.62 17.11
CA PHE A 186 3.25 13.53 16.52
C PHE A 186 1.80 13.57 16.99
N PRO A 187 0.83 13.19 16.14
CA PRO A 187 -0.55 12.99 16.57
C PRO A 187 -0.63 11.88 17.61
N GLN A 188 -1.64 11.94 18.47
CA GLN A 188 -1.96 10.80 19.33
C GLN A 188 -2.27 9.59 18.46
N GLU A 189 -1.71 8.44 18.83
CA GLU A 189 -1.84 7.21 18.04
C GLU A 189 -3.31 6.80 17.98
N PHE A 190 -3.85 6.71 16.76
CA PHE A 190 -5.16 6.16 16.52
C PHE A 190 -5.00 4.76 15.97
N ILE A 191 -5.39 3.77 16.77
CA ILE A 191 -5.38 2.38 16.36
C ILE A 191 -6.62 2.15 15.52
N ILE A 192 -6.50 2.35 14.20
CA ILE A 192 -7.43 1.68 13.29
C ILE A 192 -7.13 0.21 13.43
N LYS A 193 -8.12 -0.58 13.86
CA LYS A 193 -8.07 -2.04 13.73
C LYS A 193 -8.01 -2.35 12.23
N THR A 194 -6.82 -2.27 11.66
CA THR A 194 -6.56 -2.88 10.38
C THR A 194 -6.81 -4.37 10.61
N SER A 195 -7.83 -4.93 9.96
CA SER A 195 -8.02 -6.36 10.00
C SER A 195 -6.80 -6.95 9.31
N LYS A 196 -5.78 -7.32 10.08
CA LYS A 196 -4.76 -8.24 9.58
C LYS A 196 -5.54 -9.40 8.98
N ASN A 197 -5.31 -9.68 7.70
CA ASN A 197 -5.79 -10.90 7.06
C ASN A 197 -5.19 -12.06 7.83
N SER A 198 -5.89 -12.47 8.87
CA SER A 198 -5.52 -13.58 9.70
C SER A 198 -5.91 -14.83 8.95
N PHE A 199 -5.24 -15.94 9.19
CA PHE A 199 -5.66 -17.23 8.66
C PHE A 199 -7.16 -17.48 8.93
N LYS A 200 -7.66 -16.98 10.08
CA LYS A 200 -9.07 -16.96 10.44
C LYS A 200 -9.97 -16.21 9.45
N SER A 201 -9.56 -15.05 8.91
CA SER A 201 -10.37 -14.32 7.92
C SER A 201 -10.38 -15.01 6.55
N LEU A 202 -9.29 -15.70 6.19
CA LEU A 202 -9.26 -16.54 4.99
C LEU A 202 -10.20 -17.75 5.15
N VAL A 203 -10.18 -18.43 6.30
CA VAL A 203 -11.08 -19.55 6.59
C VAL A 203 -12.54 -19.08 6.62
N GLU A 204 -12.83 -17.94 7.24
CA GLU A 204 -14.17 -17.34 7.27
C GLU A 204 -14.68 -16.97 5.86
N TYR A 205 -13.80 -16.46 5.00
CA TYR A 205 -14.14 -16.17 3.61
C TYR A 205 -14.35 -17.44 2.78
N SER A 206 -13.45 -18.42 2.92
CA SER A 206 -13.46 -19.65 2.14
C SER A 206 -14.61 -20.57 2.53
N LEU A 207 -15.07 -20.57 3.78
CA LEU A 207 -16.15 -21.44 4.29
C LEU A 207 -17.50 -20.73 4.40
N ASN A 208 -17.70 -19.66 3.64
CA ASN A 208 -18.97 -18.93 3.56
C ASN A 208 -19.96 -19.64 2.62
N LYS A 209 -21.26 -19.64 2.94
CA LYS A 209 -22.36 -20.18 2.11
C LYS A 209 -22.37 -19.67 0.68
N LYS A 210 -21.90 -18.44 0.44
CA LYS A 210 -21.73 -17.89 -0.93
C LYS A 210 -20.80 -18.74 -1.80
N ARG A 211 -19.84 -19.47 -1.20
CA ARG A 211 -18.86 -20.33 -1.88
C ARG A 211 -19.33 -21.77 -2.09
N THR A 212 -20.41 -22.21 -1.43
CA THR A 212 -21.00 -23.55 -1.60
C THR A 212 -21.21 -23.92 -3.08
N LYS A 213 -21.86 -23.04 -3.86
CA LYS A 213 -22.14 -23.31 -5.29
C LYS A 213 -20.86 -23.52 -6.11
N GLY A 214 -19.82 -22.73 -5.83
CA GLY A 214 -18.54 -22.84 -6.52
C GLY A 214 -17.84 -24.17 -6.24
N TYR A 215 -17.76 -24.58 -4.97
CA TYR A 215 -17.17 -25.87 -4.62
C TYR A 215 -17.97 -27.05 -5.15
N PHE A 216 -19.30 -26.98 -5.13
CA PHE A 216 -20.16 -28.02 -5.69
C PHE A 216 -19.95 -28.20 -7.20
N ILE A 217 -20.01 -27.10 -7.97
CA ILE A 217 -19.81 -27.15 -9.42
C ILE A 217 -18.39 -27.65 -9.75
N ALA A 218 -17.37 -27.17 -9.04
CA ALA A 218 -16.00 -27.62 -9.23
C ALA A 218 -15.83 -29.12 -8.93
N SER A 219 -16.48 -29.63 -7.89
CA SER A 219 -16.45 -31.07 -7.57
C SER A 219 -17.07 -31.93 -8.66
N ILE A 220 -18.18 -31.49 -9.26
CA ILE A 220 -18.85 -32.18 -10.35
C ILE A 220 -17.97 -32.20 -11.60
N ILE A 221 -17.37 -31.07 -11.96
CA ILE A 221 -16.46 -30.98 -13.12
C ILE A 221 -15.26 -31.92 -12.94
N LEU A 222 -14.66 -31.95 -11.75
CA LEU A 222 -13.54 -32.85 -11.45
C LEU A 222 -13.94 -34.32 -11.44
N LEU A 223 -15.14 -34.63 -10.94
CA LEU A 223 -15.69 -35.98 -10.97
C LEU A 223 -15.87 -36.45 -12.41
N PHE A 224 -16.47 -35.64 -13.28
CA PHE A 224 -16.60 -35.98 -14.70
C PHE A 224 -15.25 -36.10 -15.41
N SER A 225 -14.30 -35.22 -15.08
CA SER A 225 -12.94 -35.27 -15.61
C SER A 225 -12.20 -36.56 -15.22
N SER A 226 -12.54 -37.15 -14.07
CA SER A 226 -11.92 -38.40 -13.61
C SER A 226 -12.21 -39.60 -14.51
N PHE A 227 -13.27 -39.57 -15.31
CA PHE A 227 -13.59 -40.63 -16.28
C PHE A 227 -12.75 -40.55 -17.57
N ILE A 228 -12.15 -39.40 -17.85
CA ILE A 228 -11.40 -39.15 -19.10
C ILE A 228 -9.90 -39.35 -18.90
N VAL A 229 -9.40 -39.10 -17.68
CA VAL A 229 -7.97 -39.07 -17.39
C VAL A 229 -7.45 -40.41 -16.85
N LYS A 230 -6.33 -40.90 -17.42
CA LYS A 230 -5.71 -42.19 -17.09
C LYS A 230 -5.28 -42.34 -15.61
N TYR A 231 -4.95 -41.24 -14.93
CA TYR A 231 -4.64 -41.18 -13.49
C TYR A 231 -5.77 -40.47 -12.74
N ASN A 232 -6.90 -41.15 -12.61
CA ASN A 232 -8.15 -40.61 -12.07
C ASN A 232 -8.18 -40.37 -10.55
N ILE A 233 -7.26 -40.97 -9.80
CA ILE A 233 -7.31 -40.98 -8.33
C ILE A 233 -7.18 -39.59 -7.72
N TYR A 234 -6.35 -38.71 -8.29
CA TYR A 234 -6.22 -37.34 -7.81
C TYR A 234 -7.50 -36.54 -8.01
N TYR A 235 -8.17 -36.73 -9.15
CA TYR A 235 -9.43 -36.06 -9.47
C TYR A 235 -10.55 -36.48 -8.50
N LEU A 236 -10.60 -37.77 -8.16
CA LEU A 236 -11.54 -38.31 -7.16
C LEU A 236 -11.27 -37.71 -5.77
N ILE A 237 -10.01 -37.71 -5.31
CA ILE A 237 -9.62 -37.15 -4.01
C ILE A 237 -10.01 -35.66 -3.92
N PHE A 238 -9.65 -34.85 -4.91
CA PHE A 238 -9.96 -33.42 -4.89
C PHE A 238 -11.46 -33.15 -5.06
N SER A 239 -12.19 -33.95 -5.85
CA SER A 239 -13.65 -33.86 -5.96
C SER A 239 -14.32 -34.13 -4.60
N SER A 240 -13.90 -35.17 -3.88
CA SER A 240 -14.41 -35.48 -2.55
C SER A 240 -14.12 -34.37 -1.53
N ILE A 241 -12.92 -33.80 -1.54
CA ILE A 241 -12.56 -32.67 -0.66
C ILE A 241 -13.46 -31.45 -0.94
N LEU A 242 -13.69 -31.13 -2.21
CA LEU A 242 -14.54 -30.01 -2.63
C LEU A 242 -16.01 -30.23 -2.23
N LEU A 243 -16.52 -31.47 -2.31
CA LEU A 243 -17.86 -31.79 -1.83
C LEU A 243 -17.99 -31.58 -0.32
N ILE A 244 -17.00 -32.02 0.46
CA ILE A 244 -16.96 -31.81 1.91
C ILE A 244 -16.92 -30.31 2.23
N LEU A 245 -16.11 -29.52 1.52
CA LEU A 245 -16.04 -28.07 1.69
C LEU A 245 -17.34 -27.37 1.30
N SER A 246 -18.02 -27.85 0.26
CA SER A 246 -19.33 -27.35 -0.17
C SER A 246 -20.38 -27.55 0.92
N LEU A 247 -20.46 -28.78 1.45
CA LEU A 247 -21.38 -29.15 2.53
C LEU A 247 -21.10 -28.35 3.79
N PHE A 248 -19.84 -28.26 4.20
CA PHE A 248 -19.43 -27.51 5.39
C PHE A 248 -19.75 -26.02 5.24
N SER A 249 -19.48 -25.42 4.07
CA SER A 249 -19.79 -24.00 3.80
C SER A 249 -21.29 -23.72 3.82
N PHE A 250 -22.11 -24.70 3.43
CA PHE A 250 -23.57 -24.56 3.39
C PHE A 250 -24.21 -24.57 4.78
N ILE A 251 -23.76 -25.48 5.65
CA ILE A 251 -24.36 -25.75 6.96
C ILE A 251 -23.80 -24.81 8.04
N ASN A 252 -22.54 -24.38 7.92
CA ASN A 252 -21.83 -23.76 9.05
C ASN A 252 -22.42 -22.39 9.48
N PRO A 253 -23.07 -22.30 10.66
CA PRO A 253 -23.69 -21.06 11.11
C PRO A 253 -22.68 -20.00 11.55
N LYS A 254 -21.46 -20.41 11.93
CA LYS A 254 -20.42 -19.51 12.49
C LYS A 254 -19.86 -18.54 11.46
N PHE A 255 -19.76 -18.96 10.19
CA PHE A 255 -19.25 -18.11 9.10
C PHE A 255 -20.37 -17.54 8.22
N ASN A 256 -21.58 -18.07 8.39
CA ASN A 256 -22.80 -17.58 7.74
C ASN A 256 -23.50 -16.56 8.65
N LYS A 257 -22.85 -15.39 8.84
CA LYS A 257 -23.46 -14.28 9.57
C LYS A 257 -24.80 -13.95 8.91
N LYS A 258 -25.88 -14.06 9.69
CA LYS A 258 -27.17 -13.53 9.30
C LYS A 258 -27.04 -12.01 9.23
N ILE A 259 -27.51 -11.42 8.15
CA ILE A 259 -27.72 -9.97 8.11
C ILE A 259 -28.89 -9.74 9.07
N GLU A 260 -28.78 -8.77 9.97
CA GLU A 260 -29.89 -8.43 10.87
C GLU A 260 -31.08 -8.00 10.00
N ASP A 261 -32.16 -8.77 10.06
CA ASP A 261 -33.36 -8.53 9.24
C ASP A 261 -34.12 -7.26 9.72
N ASN A 262 -33.81 -6.76 10.92
CA ASN A 262 -34.28 -5.50 11.46
C ASN A 262 -33.12 -4.70 12.04
N ILE A 263 -32.76 -3.60 11.38
CA ILE A 263 -31.66 -2.70 11.77
C ILE A 263 -32.17 -1.59 12.72
N LEU A 264 -33.49 -1.46 12.89
CA LEU A 264 -34.13 -0.32 13.56
C LEU A 264 -35.15 -0.71 14.66
N ASP A 265 -35.33 -2.00 14.96
CA ASP A 265 -36.14 -2.45 16.11
C ASP A 265 -35.26 -2.81 17.31
#